data_AF-A0A0D2G7H9-F1
#
_entry.id   AF-A0A0D2G7H9-F1
#
_cell.length_a   1.000
_cell.length_b   1.000
_cell.length_c   1.000
_cell.angle_alpha   90.00
_cell.angle_beta   90.00
_cell.angle_gamma   90.00
#
_symmetry.space_group_name_H-M   'P 1'
#
loop_
_entity.id
_entity.type
_entity.pdbx_description
1 polymer ?
#
loop_
_entity_poly.entity_id
_entity_poly.type
_entity_poly.pdbx_seq_one_letter_code
_entity_poly.pdbx_strand_id
1 'polypeptide(L)' 'MYTTLSPCDMCTGACILYKVARVVVGENKTFVGGEDYLKARGVEVVVLENRECMELMRRFIEEKPNVWNEDIGEQ' A
#
# COMPACT_ATOMS: atom_id res chain seq x y z
N MET A 1 1.45 -11.27 -4.11
CA MET A 1 2.15 -9.99 -4.42
C MET A 1 2.71 -9.47 -3.11
N TYR A 2 3.96 -9.02 -3.11
CA TYR A 2 4.58 -8.37 -1.95
C TYR A 2 4.74 -6.89 -2.26
N THR A 3 4.32 -6.03 -1.35
CA THR A 3 4.49 -4.58 -1.43
C THR A 3 4.96 -4.05 -0.09
N THR A 4 5.82 -3.04 -0.09
CA THR A 4 6.32 -2.41 1.15
C THR A 4 5.25 -1.56 1.82
N LEU A 5 4.33 -0.96 1.04
CA LEU A 5 3.25 -0.08 1.51
C LEU A 5 1.89 -0.60 1.05
N SER A 6 0.85 -0.27 1.83
CA SER A 6 -0.56 -0.52 1.48
C SER A 6 -0.88 -0.06 0.05
N PRO A 7 -1.49 -0.91 -0.81
CA PRO A 7 -1.69 -0.57 -2.22
C PRO A 7 -2.79 0.48 -2.41
N CYS A 8 -2.52 1.51 -3.20
CA CYS A 8 -3.56 2.44 -3.69
C CYS A 8 -4.63 1.73 -4.54
N ASP A 9 -5.69 2.44 -4.94
CA ASP A 9 -6.79 1.85 -5.71
C ASP A 9 -6.36 1.28 -7.07
N MET A 10 -5.40 1.92 -7.74
CA MET A 10 -4.85 1.40 -9.00
C MET A 10 -4.16 0.05 -8.80
N CYS A 11 -3.25 -0.04 -7.82
CA CYS A 11 -2.51 -1.26 -7.50
C CYS A 11 -3.44 -2.37 -6.97
N THR A 12 -4.45 -1.98 -6.18
CA THR A 12 -5.52 -2.87 -5.71
C THR A 12 -6.31 -3.44 -6.90
N GLY A 13 -6.72 -2.58 -7.83
CA GLY A 13 -7.40 -2.98 -9.07
C GLY A 13 -6.58 -3.96 -9.90
N ALA A 14 -5.27 -3.73 -10.03
CA ALA A 14 -4.38 -4.66 -10.71
C ALA A 14 -4.34 -6.04 -10.04
N CYS A 15 -4.28 -6.11 -8.71
CA CYS A 15 -4.31 -7.37 -7.98
C CYS A 15 -5.62 -8.13 -8.21
N ILE A 16 -6.75 -7.43 -8.22
CA ILE A 16 -8.07 -8.02 -8.48
C ILE A 16 -8.16 -8.52 -9.93
N LEU A 17 -7.75 -7.71 -10.90
CA LEU A 17 -7.79 -8.04 -12.32
C LEU A 17 -7.02 -9.33 -12.63
N TYR A 18 -5.81 -9.45 -12.08
CA TYR A 18 -4.95 -10.62 -12.28
C TYR A 18 -5.24 -11.77 -11.31
N LYS A 19 -6.27 -11.66 -10.47
CA LYS A 19 -6.69 -12.71 -9.52
C LYS A 19 -5.55 -13.12 -8.58
N VAL A 20 -4.79 -12.14 -8.10
CA VAL A 20 -3.77 -12.37 -7.07
C VAL A 20 -4.46 -12.92 -5.83
N ALA A 21 -4.05 -14.12 -5.40
CA ALA A 21 -4.70 -14.79 -4.27
C ALA A 21 -4.34 -14.17 -2.90
N ARG A 22 -3.11 -13.66 -2.77
CA ARG A 22 -2.58 -13.08 -1.53
C ARG A 22 -1.74 -11.84 -1.78
N VAL A 23 -1.97 -10.80 -0.99
CA VAL A 23 -1.16 -9.57 -0.92
C VAL A 23 -0.55 -9.47 0.48
N VAL A 24 0.77 -9.43 0.54
CA VAL A 24 1.52 -9.23 1.79
C VAL A 24 2.08 -7.81 1.77
N VAL A 25 1.67 -7.04 2.77
CA VAL A 25 1.95 -5.61 2.90
C VAL A 25 2.98 -5.40 4.01
N GLY A 26 4.05 -4.67 3.70
CA GLY A 26 5.08 -4.31 4.68
C GLY A 26 4.48 -3.48 5.81
N GLU A 27 3.83 -2.37 5.48
CA GLU A 27 3.18 -1.48 6.45
C GLU A 27 1.98 -0.72 5.87
N ASN A 28 1.11 -0.25 6.76
CA ASN A 28 -0.09 0.51 6.42
C ASN A 28 -0.37 1.66 7.42
N LYS A 29 0.66 2.18 8.07
CA LYS A 29 0.54 3.30 9.02
C LYS A 29 0.79 4.64 8.35
N THR A 30 1.65 4.69 7.35
CA THR A 30 1.93 5.94 6.62
C THR A 30 0.87 6.24 5.56
N PHE A 31 0.32 5.20 4.95
CA PHE A 31 -0.76 5.27 3.97
C PHE A 31 -1.57 3.97 3.99
N VAL A 32 -2.89 4.10 3.83
CA VAL A 32 -3.81 2.97 3.66
C VAL A 32 -4.63 3.22 2.42
N GLY A 33 -4.53 2.32 1.44
CA GLY A 33 -5.34 2.34 0.24
C GLY A 33 -6.47 1.31 0.28
N GLY A 34 -6.54 0.47 -0.75
CA GLY A 34 -7.66 -0.43 -1.03
C GLY A 34 -7.64 -1.78 -0.29
N GLU A 35 -7.00 -1.89 0.88
CA GLU A 35 -6.88 -3.17 1.61
C GLU A 35 -8.23 -3.84 1.89
N ASP A 36 -9.22 -3.06 2.32
CA ASP A 36 -10.53 -3.60 2.65
C ASP A 36 -11.30 -4.02 1.39
N TYR A 37 -11.04 -3.36 0.26
CA TYR A 37 -11.62 -3.77 -1.02
C TYR A 37 -11.00 -5.08 -1.52
N LEU A 38 -9.68 -5.27 -1.34
CA LEU A 38 -9.04 -6.57 -1.59
C LEU A 38 -9.69 -7.69 -0.78
N LYS A 39 -9.84 -7.49 0.54
CA LYS A 39 -10.48 -8.47 1.44
C LYS A 39 -11.92 -8.76 1.02
N ALA A 40 -12.70 -7.73 0.69
CA ALA A 40 -14.07 -7.87 0.21
C ALA A 40 -14.18 -8.66 -1.10
N ARG A 41 -13.12 -8.70 -1.91
CA ARG A 41 -13.03 -9.48 -3.15
C ARG A 41 -12.42 -10.87 -2.94
N GLY A 42 -12.19 -11.28 -1.69
CA GLY A 42 -11.69 -12.60 -1.33
C GLY A 42 -10.17 -12.76 -1.45
N VAL A 43 -9.43 -11.67 -1.61
CA VAL A 43 -7.97 -11.68 -1.60
C VAL A 43 -7.50 -11.71 -0.15
N GLU A 44 -6.58 -12.62 0.17
CA GLU A 44 -5.96 -12.65 1.49
C GLU A 44 -4.99 -11.47 1.64
N VAL A 45 -5.17 -10.66 2.67
CA VAL A 45 -4.31 -9.51 2.98
C VAL A 45 -3.62 -9.75 4.32
N VAL A 46 -2.29 -9.71 4.32
CA VAL A 46 -1.45 -9.86 5.51
C VAL A 46 -0.59 -8.61 5.66
N VAL A 47 -0.67 -7.94 6.80
CA VAL A 47 0.14 -6.76 7.11
C VAL A 47 1.20 -7.15 8.14
N LEU A 48 2.47 -6.92 7.81
CA LEU A 48 3.61 -7.37 8.63
C LEU A 48 4.01 -6.37 9.71
N GLU A 49 3.50 -5.13 9.68
CA GLU A 49 3.95 -4.02 10.53
C GLU A 49 5.49 -3.89 10.53
N ASN A 50 6.09 -3.99 9.35
CA ASN A 50 7.54 -3.94 9.18
C ASN A 50 8.07 -2.53 9.50
N ARG A 51 8.93 -2.46 10.51
CA ARG A 51 9.51 -1.21 11.00
C ARG A 51 10.40 -0.51 9.99
N GLU A 52 11.19 -1.25 9.22
CA GLU A 52 12.06 -0.67 8.20
C GLU A 52 11.25 0.00 7.08
N CYS A 53 10.14 -0.63 6.66
CA CYS A 53 9.22 -0.04 5.69
C CYS A 53 8.59 1.27 6.23
N MET A 54 8.12 1.27 7.49
CA MET A 54 7.53 2.46 8.12
C MET A 54 8.54 3.60 8.26
N GLU A 55 9.76 3.30 8.72
CA GLU A 55 10.81 4.30 8.93
C GLU A 55 11.27 4.89 7.58
N LEU A 56 11.39 4.06 6.54
CA LEU A 56 11.72 4.52 5.19
C LEU A 56 10.64 5.44 4.62
N MET A 57 9.36 5.02 4.68
CA MET A 57 8.26 5.81 4.14
C MET A 57 8.04 7.11 4.89
N ARG A 58 8.12 7.09 6.24
CA ARG A 58 8.03 8.33 7.04
C ARG A 58 9.09 9.34 6.65
N ARG A 59 10.35 8.91 6.54
CA ARG A 59 11.46 9.80 6.17
C ARG A 59 11.25 10.37 4.76
N PHE A 60 10.86 9.55 3.79
CA PHE A 60 10.61 10.03 2.43
C PHE A 60 9.48 11.07 2.37
N ILE A 61 8.35 10.81 3.04
CA ILE A 61 7.21 11.72 3.07
C ILE A 61 7.57 13.04 3.76
N GLU A 62 8.33 12.99 4.85
CA GLU A 62 8.82 14.19 5.56
C GLU A 62 9.79 15.01 4.70
N GLU A 63 10.73 14.36 4.02
CA GLU A 63 11.75 15.05 3.21
C GLU A 63 11.22 15.54 1.85
N LYS A 64 10.20 14.88 1.28
CA LYS A 64 9.69 15.12 -0.08
C LYS A 64 8.15 15.07 -0.15
N PRO A 65 7.42 15.87 0.66
CA PRO A 65 5.96 15.77 0.76
C PRO A 65 5.24 16.00 -0.57
N ASN A 66 5.69 16.98 -1.37
CA ASN A 66 5.06 17.28 -2.67
C ASN A 66 5.21 16.13 -3.67
N VAL A 67 6.34 15.41 -3.63
CA VAL A 67 6.58 14.27 -4.53
C VAL A 67 5.73 13.08 -4.10
N TRP A 68 5.56 12.88 -2.79
CA TRP A 68 4.62 11.88 -2.28
C TRP A 68 3.18 12.21 -2.68
N ASN A 69 2.73 13.46 -2.49
CA ASN A 69 1.39 13.89 -2.86
C ASN A 69 1.14 13.68 -4.36
N GLU A 70 2.12 14.01 -5.22
CA GLU A 70 2.05 13.73 -6.66
C GLU A 70 1.81 12.24 -6.96
N ASP A 71 2.51 11.32 -6.28
CA ASP A 71 2.40 9.87 -6.49
C ASP A 71 0.99 9.33 -6.18
N ILE A 72 0.34 9.87 -5.15
CA ILE A 72 -1.03 9.50 -4.76
C ILE A 72 -2.12 10.39 -5.37
N GLY A 73 -1.75 11.36 -6.20
CA GLY A 73 -2.69 12.26 -6.88
C GLY A 73 -3.33 13.34 -5.98
N GLU A 74 -2.68 13.69 -4.87
CA GLU A 74 -3.08 14.79 -3.98
C GLU A 74 -2.28 16.08 -4.30
N GLN A 75 -2.84 17.25 -3.95
CA GLN A 75 -2.18 18.56 -4.07
C GLN A 75 -1.81 19.11 -2.69
#